data_AF-A0AAU2EJW7-F1
#
_entry.id   AF-A0AAU2EJW7-F1
#
_cell.length_a   1.000
_cell.length_b   1.000
_cell.length_c   1.000
_cell.angle_alpha   90.00
_cell.angle_beta   90.00
_cell.angle_gamma   90.00
#
_symmetry.space_group_name_H-M   'P 1'
#
loop_
_entity.id
_entity.type
_entity.pdbx_description
1 polymer ?
#
loop_
_entity_poly.entity_id
_entity_poly.type
_entity_poly.pdbx_seq_one_letter_code
_entity_poly.pdbx_strand_id
1 'polypeptide(L)'
;MSADHGFGARFSAEAGKLIRTALGDEQRKQLQTALEQAMADPWSWPPSDREDLDDSIRQIVLPETIAHYVVLPDPPVPHLWIITLTIL
;
A
#
# COMPACT_ATOMS: atom_id res chain seq x y z
N MET A 1 27.42 6.70 -10.79
CA MET A 1 25.98 6.98 -10.92
C MET A 1 25.27 6.03 -9.98
N SER A 2 24.91 6.49 -8.78
CA SER A 2 24.11 5.69 -7.86
C SER A 2 22.68 5.70 -8.39
N ALA A 3 22.09 4.53 -8.62
CA ALA A 3 20.67 4.45 -8.95
C ALA A 3 19.90 5.12 -7.82
N ASP A 4 19.13 6.15 -8.18
CA ASP A 4 18.15 6.77 -7.31
C ASP A 4 17.12 5.67 -6.99
N HIS A 5 17.22 5.09 -5.79
CA HIS A 5 16.26 4.09 -5.35
C HIS A 5 15.00 4.86 -4.97
N GLY A 6 14.18 5.17 -5.98
CA GLY A 6 12.84 5.72 -5.83
C GLY A 6 12.17 5.00 -4.66
N PHE A 7 11.79 5.79 -3.66
CA PHE A 7 11.46 5.30 -2.34
C PHE A 7 10.26 4.34 -2.40
N GLY A 8 10.44 3.10 -1.92
CA GLY A 8 9.44 2.04 -1.99
C GLY A 8 8.40 2.09 -0.87
N ALA A 9 7.24 1.46 -1.11
CA ALA A 9 6.21 1.24 -0.10
C ALA A 9 6.80 0.56 1.15
N ARG A 10 6.45 1.10 2.32
CA ARG A 10 6.82 0.52 3.62
C ARG A 10 5.64 -0.24 4.20
N PHE A 11 5.92 -1.36 4.85
CA PHE A 11 4.90 -2.20 5.46
C PHE A 11 5.03 -2.17 6.98
N SER A 12 3.89 -2.15 7.68
CA SER A 12 3.86 -2.56 9.08
C SER A 12 4.40 -3.99 9.24
N ALA A 13 4.87 -4.33 10.43
CA ALA A 13 5.42 -5.66 10.68
C ALA A 13 4.37 -6.76 10.42
N GLU A 14 3.12 -6.46 10.77
CA GLU A 14 1.93 -7.28 10.60
C GLU A 14 1.58 -7.47 9.13
N ALA A 15 1.53 -6.38 8.34
CA ALA A 15 1.29 -6.47 6.91
C ALA A 15 2.41 -7.26 6.21
N GLY A 16 3.68 -6.98 6.54
CA GLY A 16 4.82 -7.72 6.01
C GLY A 16 4.77 -9.21 6.36
N LYS A 17 4.33 -9.57 7.57
CA LYS A 17 4.14 -10.96 7.97
C LYS A 17 3.06 -11.64 7.11
N LEU A 18 1.88 -11.02 6.96
CA LEU A 18 0.78 -11.56 6.15
C LEU A 18 1.19 -11.80 4.69
N ILE A 19 1.90 -10.85 4.08
CA ILE A 19 2.42 -11.00 2.71
C ILE A 19 3.28 -12.27 2.58
N ARG A 20 4.16 -12.50 3.56
CA ARG A 20 5.09 -13.64 3.55
C ARG A 20 4.45 -14.97 3.89
N THR A 21 3.47 -14.99 4.78
CA THR A 21 2.95 -16.24 5.37
C THR A 21 1.59 -16.66 4.87
N ALA A 22 0.78 -15.76 4.32
CA ALA A 22 -0.62 -16.03 3.99
C ALA A 22 -0.93 -15.81 2.50
N LEU A 23 -0.29 -14.84 1.84
CA LEU A 23 -0.51 -14.63 0.40
C LEU A 23 0.28 -15.67 -0.42
N GLY A 24 -0.41 -16.28 -1.38
CA GLY A 24 0.15 -17.02 -2.51
C GLY A 24 0.66 -16.11 -3.62
N ASP A 25 1.32 -16.71 -4.60
CA ASP A 25 2.10 -15.96 -5.60
C ASP A 25 1.26 -15.02 -6.46
N GLU A 26 0.04 -15.42 -6.83
CA GLU A 26 -0.84 -14.58 -7.64
C GLU A 26 -1.32 -13.34 -6.87
N GLN A 27 -1.74 -13.53 -5.61
CA GLN A 27 -2.14 -12.42 -4.74
C GLN A 27 -0.98 -11.45 -4.49
N ARG A 28 0.25 -11.97 -4.34
CA ARG A 28 1.46 -11.13 -4.22
C ARG A 28 1.72 -10.30 -5.47
N LYS A 29 1.56 -10.87 -6.67
CA LYS A 29 1.73 -10.13 -7.94
C LYS A 29 0.68 -9.04 -8.13
N GLN A 30 -0.56 -9.34 -7.78
CA GLN A 30 -1.65 -8.36 -7.83
C GLN A 30 -1.40 -7.21 -6.85
N LEU A 31 -1.02 -7.54 -5.60
CA LEU A 31 -0.66 -6.55 -4.60
C LEU A 31 0.55 -5.72 -5.04
N GLN A 32 1.59 -6.34 -5.60
CA GLN A 32 2.76 -5.63 -6.11
C GLN A 32 2.38 -4.64 -7.20
N THR A 33 1.62 -5.07 -8.21
CA THR A 33 1.17 -4.21 -9.32
C THR A 33 0.38 -3.02 -8.80
N ALA A 34 -0.55 -3.25 -7.87
CA ALA A 34 -1.38 -2.19 -7.30
C ALA A 34 -0.57 -1.19 -6.47
N LEU A 35 0.43 -1.68 -5.73
CA LEU A 35 1.37 -0.83 -4.97
C LEU A 35 2.26 -0.01 -5.90
N GLU A 36 2.72 -0.58 -7.02
CA GLU A 36 3.48 0.15 -8.04
C GLU A 36 2.65 1.29 -8.65
N GLN A 37 1.38 1.04 -8.94
CA GLN A 37 0.44 2.08 -9.38
C GLN A 37 0.26 3.17 -8.32
N ALA A 38 0.05 2.79 -7.05
CA ALA A 38 -0.10 3.74 -5.96
C ALA A 38 1.20 4.54 -5.70
N MET A 39 2.37 3.97 -5.96
CA MET A 39 3.64 4.70 -5.83
C MET A 39 3.82 5.72 -6.96
N ALA A 40 3.31 5.42 -8.16
CA ALA A 40 3.33 6.35 -9.29
C ALA A 40 2.33 7.51 -9.10
N ASP A 41 1.17 7.23 -8.52
CA ASP A 41 0.16 8.23 -8.13
C ASP A 41 -0.49 7.84 -6.79
N PRO A 42 -0.04 8.42 -5.66
CA PRO A 42 -0.56 8.11 -4.32
C PRO A 42 -2.05 8.36 -4.13
N TRP A 43 -2.65 9.19 -4.99
CA TRP A 43 -4.08 9.54 -4.91
C TRP A 43 -4.93 8.78 -5.93
N SER A 44 -4.35 7.84 -6.68
CA SER A 44 -5.04 7.07 -7.74
C SER A 44 -6.12 6.11 -7.23
N TRP A 45 -6.07 5.74 -5.95
CA TRP A 45 -7.04 4.86 -5.31
C TRP A 45 -8.09 5.67 -4.52
N PRO A 46 -9.28 5.10 -4.25
CA PRO A 46 -10.30 5.80 -3.48
C PRO A 46 -9.88 6.00 -2.02
N PRO A 47 -10.44 7.02 -1.34
CA PRO A 47 -10.38 7.10 0.12
C PRO A 47 -10.96 5.84 0.76
N SER A 48 -10.50 5.53 1.97
CA SER A 48 -11.10 4.43 2.73
C SER A 48 -12.53 4.79 3.13
N ASP A 49 -13.46 3.83 3.04
CA ASP A 49 -14.89 4.02 3.36
C ASP A 49 -15.16 4.20 4.87
N ARG A 50 -14.11 4.36 5.67
CA ARG A 50 -14.18 4.50 7.12
C ARG A 50 -14.23 5.98 7.48
N GLU A 51 -15.39 6.43 7.96
CA GLU A 51 -15.64 7.82 8.38
C GLU A 51 -14.70 8.30 9.51
N ASP A 52 -14.02 7.39 10.20
CA ASP A 52 -13.04 7.67 11.25
C ASP A 52 -11.58 7.81 10.76
N LEU A 53 -11.33 7.53 9.47
CA LEU A 53 -9.99 7.60 8.89
C LEU A 53 -9.75 8.96 8.20
N ASP A 54 -8.57 9.53 8.45
CA ASP A 54 -8.10 10.79 7.87
C ASP A 54 -8.13 10.75 6.32
N ASP A 55 -8.42 11.89 5.69
CA ASP A 55 -8.45 12.10 4.22
C ASP A 55 -7.14 11.75 3.50
N SER A 56 -6.07 11.45 4.23
CA SER A 56 -4.79 10.92 3.76
C SER A 56 -4.76 9.39 3.57
N ILE A 57 -5.78 8.66 4.02
CA ILE A 57 -5.85 7.19 3.93
C ILE A 57 -6.56 6.77 2.64
N ARG A 58 -5.95 5.82 1.94
CA ARG A 58 -6.42 5.24 0.69
C ARG A 58 -6.51 3.73 0.80
N GLN A 59 -7.37 3.12 0.00
CA GLN A 59 -7.59 1.68 -0.01
C GLN A 59 -7.40 1.06 -1.40
N ILE A 60 -6.59 0.01 -1.46
CA ILE A 60 -6.47 -0.88 -2.60
C ILE A 60 -7.39 -2.07 -2.35
N VAL A 61 -8.36 -2.28 -3.25
CA VAL A 61 -9.29 -3.41 -3.19
C VAL A 61 -8.96 -4.37 -4.33
N LEU A 62 -8.52 -5.58 -3.97
CA LEU A 62 -8.24 -6.69 -4.88
C LEU A 62 -9.22 -7.84 -4.59
N PRO A 63 -9.33 -8.84 -5.49
CA PRO A 63 -10.32 -9.92 -5.33
C PRO A 63 -10.29 -10.63 -3.97
N GLU A 64 -9.11 -10.79 -3.37
CA GLU A 64 -8.92 -11.55 -2.13
C GLU A 64 -8.19 -10.77 -1.04
N THR A 65 -7.87 -9.49 -1.28
CA THR A 65 -7.15 -8.66 -0.30
C THR A 65 -7.58 -7.21 -0.34
N ILE A 66 -7.52 -6.55 0.82
CA ILE A 66 -7.69 -5.11 0.94
C ILE A 66 -6.47 -4.55 1.67
N ALA A 67 -5.76 -3.61 1.04
CA ALA A 67 -4.64 -2.91 1.65
C ALA A 67 -5.00 -1.46 1.93
N HIS A 68 -4.77 -1.01 3.16
CA HIS A 68 -4.90 0.40 3.54
C HIS A 68 -3.53 1.03 3.60
N TYR A 69 -3.39 2.20 2.98
CA TYR A 69 -2.15 2.97 3.01
C TYR A 69 -2.39 4.43 3.35
N VAL A 70 -1.44 5.03 4.05
CA VAL A 70 -1.41 6.48 4.31
C VAL A 70 -0.49 7.14 3.28
N VAL A 71 -0.98 8.24 2.71
CA VAL A 71 -0.19 9.21 1.95
C VAL A 71 0.40 10.21 2.95
N LEU A 72 1.70 10.09 3.26
CA LEU A 72 2.37 11.03 4.15
C LEU A 72 2.79 12.30 3.39
N PRO A 73 2.43 13.51 3.86
CA PRO A 73 2.73 14.77 3.17
C PRO A 73 4.17 15.29 3.37
N ASP A 74 4.96 14.69 4.26
CA ASP A 74 6.33 15.12 4.60
C ASP A 74 7.17 13.84 4.87
N PRO A 75 8.23 13.51 4.10
CA PRO A 75 9.26 14.38 3.51
C PRO A 75 9.14 14.49 1.95
N PRO A 76 10.07 15.11 1.18
CA PRO A 76 9.82 15.68 -0.16
C PRO A 76 9.50 14.68 -1.29
N VAL A 77 9.38 13.39 -0.96
CA VAL A 77 8.91 12.34 -1.85
C VAL A 77 7.83 11.55 -1.13
N PRO A 78 6.59 11.45 -1.66
CA PRO A 78 5.52 10.72 -1.01
C PRO A 78 5.94 9.26 -0.74
N HIS A 79 5.82 8.82 0.51
CA HIS A 79 6.03 7.42 0.88
C HIS A 79 4.69 6.79 1.21
N LEU A 80 4.39 5.65 0.58
CA LEU A 80 3.25 4.84 0.99
C LEU A 80 3.61 4.09 2.26
N TRP A 81 2.80 4.26 3.31
CA TRP A 81 2.84 3.41 4.49
C TRP A 81 1.65 2.47 4.46
N ILE A 82 1.90 1.18 4.18
CA ILE A 82 0.88 0.14 4.23
C ILE A 82 0.67 -0.25 5.69
N ILE A 83 -0.44 0.22 6.24
CA ILE A 83 -0.73 0.10 7.67
C ILE A 83 -1.41 -1.24 7.96
N THR A 84 -2.33 -1.63 7.08
CA THR A 84 -3.16 -2.81 7.26
C THR A 84 -3.29 -3.57 5.95
N LEU A 85 -3.20 -4.90 6.05
CA LEU A 85 -3.56 -5.83 4.98
C LEU A 85 -4.62 -6.79 5.52
N THR A 86 -5.78 -6.80 4.88
CA THR A 86 -6.88 -7.73 5.16
C THR A 86 -6.92 -8.77 4.05
N ILE A 87 -7.06 -10.04 4.42
CA ILE A 87 -7.31 -11.14 3.50
C ILE A 87 -8.80 -11.47 3.63
N LEU A 88 -9.49 -11.62 2.51
CA LEU A 88 -10.93 -11.89 2.45
C LEU A 88 -11.25 -13.38 2.56
#